data_AF-A0A847ISS8-F1
#
_entry.id   AF-A0A847ISS8-F1
#
_cell.length_a   1.000
_cell.length_b   1.000
_cell.length_c   1.000
_cell.angle_alpha   90.00
_cell.angle_beta   90.00
_cell.angle_gamma   90.00
#
_symmetry.space_group_name_H-M   'P 1'
#
loop_
_entity.id
_entity.type
_entity.pdbx_description
1 polymer ?
#
loop_
_entity_poly.entity_id
_entity_poly.type
_entity_poly.pdbx_seq_one_letter_code
_entity_poly.pdbx_strand_id
1 'polypeptide(L)'
;LFRGFLQNILKPLKNKGIKLFKRHISVPVMIGAVAFSLAHLILITSGANTFFIVRTLVFTFVLGLIAGYYQEKYDNNAYAIFVHMAGNFMGVVAAILTSLSV
;
A
#
# COMPACT_ATOMS: atom_id res chain seq x y z
N LEU A 1 -1.70 -10.69 -1.93
CA LEU A 1 -2.75 -10.50 -2.96
C LEU A 1 -2.40 -9.41 -3.98
N PHE A 2 -2.38 -8.13 -3.59
CA PHE A 2 -2.32 -7.03 -4.57
C PHE A 2 -1.01 -6.88 -5.35
N ARG A 3 0.09 -7.53 -4.93
CA ARG A 3 1.39 -7.47 -5.61
C ARG A 3 1.66 -8.75 -6.39
N GLY A 4 1.89 -9.87 -5.71
CA GLY A 4 2.13 -11.15 -6.37
C GLY A 4 0.97 -11.72 -7.22
N PHE A 5 -0.30 -11.39 -6.95
CA PHE A 5 -1.42 -11.89 -7.77
C PHE A 5 -1.90 -10.82 -8.75
N LEU A 6 -2.41 -9.69 -8.24
CA LEU A 6 -3.02 -8.66 -9.08
C LEU A 6 -2.02 -8.00 -10.05
N GLN A 7 -0.80 -7.63 -9.62
CA GLN A 7 0.18 -7.04 -10.55
C GLN A 7 0.67 -8.06 -11.58
N ASN A 8 0.72 -9.35 -11.24
CA ASN A 8 1.11 -10.40 -12.19
C ASN A 8 0.06 -10.60 -13.30
N ILE A 9 -1.23 -10.53 -12.97
CA ILE A 9 -2.30 -10.49 -13.97
C ILE A 9 -2.14 -9.28 -14.90
N LEU A 10 -1.75 -8.13 -14.34
CA LEU A 10 -1.58 -6.88 -15.07
C LEU A 10 -0.21 -6.74 -15.74
N LYS A 11 0.70 -7.73 -15.63
CA LYS A 11 2.08 -7.68 -16.15
C LYS A 11 2.19 -7.24 -17.63
N PRO A 12 1.27 -7.58 -18.55
CA PRO A 12 1.30 -7.06 -19.94
C PRO A 12 1.28 -5.52 -20.04
N LEU A 13 0.80 -4.83 -19.01
CA LEU A 13 0.71 -3.37 -18.95
C LEU A 13 1.93 -2.71 -18.30
N LYS A 14 2.96 -3.46 -17.88
CA LYS A 14 4.14 -2.95 -17.16
C LYS A 14 4.87 -1.82 -17.91
N ASN A 15 4.89 -1.88 -19.23
CA ASN A 15 5.54 -0.87 -20.07
C ASN A 15 4.77 0.47 -20.12
N LYS A 16 3.48 0.47 -19.78
CA LYS A 16 2.67 1.68 -19.65
C LYS A 16 2.81 2.22 -18.23
N GLY A 17 2.85 3.53 -18.08
CA GLY A 17 2.98 4.17 -16.76
C GLY A 17 3.36 5.63 -16.86
N ILE A 18 3.63 6.21 -15.70
CA ILE A 18 4.09 7.59 -15.56
C ILE A 18 5.53 7.60 -15.04
N LYS A 19 6.33 8.55 -15.55
CA LYS A 19 7.65 8.82 -14.98
C LYS A 19 7.51 9.86 -13.88
N LEU A 20 7.84 9.47 -12.65
CA LEU A 20 7.95 10.38 -11.52
C LEU A 20 9.44 10.56 -11.21
N PHE A 21 9.96 11.77 -11.49
CA PHE A 21 11.40 12.05 -11.49
C PHE A 21 12.19 11.05 -12.38
N LYS A 22 13.02 10.20 -11.78
CA LYS A 22 13.83 9.16 -12.47
C LYS A 22 13.24 7.76 -12.32
N ARG A 23 12.01 7.64 -11.82
CA ARG A 23 11.36 6.36 -11.52
C ARG A 23 10.14 6.16 -12.43
N HIS A 24 10.06 5.01 -13.09
CA HIS A 24 8.87 4.59 -13.83
C HIS A 24 7.90 3.90 -12.87
N ILE A 25 6.72 4.48 -12.69
CA ILE A 25 5.62 3.85 -11.95
C ILE A 25 4.67 3.27 -12.99
N SER A 26 4.61 1.95 -13.04
CA SER A 26 3.83 1.22 -14.04
C SER A 26 2.32 1.27 -13.75
N VAL A 27 1.50 1.06 -14.78
CA VAL A 27 0.04 0.91 -14.64
C VAL A 27 -0.34 -0.20 -13.65
N PRO A 28 0.29 -1.40 -13.68
CA PRO A 28 0.08 -2.42 -12.66
C PRO A 28 0.29 -1.93 -11.22
N VAL A 29 1.37 -1.17 -10.98
CA VAL A 29 1.67 -0.61 -9.65
C VAL A 29 0.56 0.35 -9.21
N MET A 30 0.13 1.25 -10.10
CA MET A 30 -0.92 2.23 -9.80
C MET A 30 -2.26 1.55 -9.49
N ILE A 31 -2.72 0.63 -10.34
CA ILE A 31 -3.96 -0.13 -10.13
C ILE A 31 -3.88 -0.91 -8.81
N GLY A 32 -2.74 -1.56 -8.56
CA GLY A 32 -2.51 -2.28 -7.31
C GLY A 32 -2.56 -1.37 -6.09
N ALA A 33 -2.03 -0.15 -6.16
CA ALA A 33 -2.07 0.82 -5.06
C ALA A 33 -3.49 1.31 -4.78
N VAL A 34 -4.26 1.63 -5.84
CA VAL A 34 -5.67 2.00 -5.73
C VAL A 34 -6.49 0.87 -5.12
N ALA A 35 -6.39 -0.35 -5.65
CA ALA A 35 -7.13 -1.50 -5.13
C ALA A 35 -6.81 -1.79 -3.66
N PHE A 36 -5.53 -1.67 -3.26
CA PHE A 36 -5.11 -1.83 -1.87
C PHE A 36 -5.69 -0.72 -0.97
N SER A 37 -5.69 0.53 -1.42
CA SER A 37 -6.30 1.64 -0.69
C SER A 37 -7.81 1.43 -0.51
N LEU A 38 -8.52 1.12 -1.60
CA LEU A 38 -9.97 0.91 -1.58
C LEU A 38 -10.41 -0.27 -0.70
N ALA A 39 -9.57 -1.31 -0.55
CA ALA A 39 -9.85 -2.40 0.38
C ALA A 39 -10.02 -1.93 1.84
N HIS A 40 -9.49 -0.76 2.20
CA HIS A 40 -9.64 -0.18 3.54
C HIS A 40 -10.95 0.60 3.73
N LEU A 41 -11.77 0.76 2.69
CA LEU A 41 -13.12 1.33 2.84
C LEU A 41 -14.02 0.48 3.76
N ILE A 42 -13.65 -0.78 4.02
CA ILE A 42 -14.31 -1.60 5.04
C ILE A 42 -14.30 -0.92 6.42
N LEU A 43 -13.37 -0.01 6.72
CA LEU A 43 -13.34 0.75 7.97
C LEU A 43 -14.57 1.66 8.18
N ILE A 44 -15.34 1.94 7.13
CA ILE A 44 -16.64 2.62 7.27
C ILE A 44 -17.57 1.81 8.17
N THR A 45 -17.52 0.48 8.11
CA THR A 45 -18.41 -0.39 8.89
C THR A 45 -17.99 -0.54 10.36
N SER A 46 -16.77 -0.13 10.71
CA SER A 46 -16.27 -0.21 12.10
C SER A 46 -16.64 1.01 12.95
N GLY A 47 -17.39 1.98 12.41
CA GLY A 47 -17.71 3.23 13.10
C GLY A 47 -16.52 4.20 13.21
N ALA A 48 -15.44 3.99 12.44
CA ALA A 48 -14.30 4.90 12.43
C ALA A 48 -14.68 6.28 11.87
N ASN A 49 -14.05 7.35 12.38
CA ASN A 49 -14.34 8.70 11.90
C ASN A 49 -13.79 8.95 10.49
N THR A 50 -14.39 9.92 9.78
CA THR A 50 -14.04 10.26 8.39
C THR A 50 -12.57 10.63 8.21
N PHE A 51 -12.00 11.40 9.15
CA PHE A 51 -10.61 11.82 9.08
C PHE A 51 -9.65 10.62 9.12
N PHE A 52 -9.91 9.65 10.01
CA PHE A 52 -9.13 8.41 10.13
C PHE A 52 -9.21 7.58 8.84
N ILE A 53 -10.40 7.47 8.25
CA ILE A 53 -10.61 6.73 7.00
C ILE A 53 -9.83 7.40 5.87
N VAL A 54 -10.01 8.70 5.64
CA VAL A 54 -9.32 9.44 4.58
C VAL A 54 -7.80 9.36 4.74
N ARG A 55 -7.29 9.57 5.97
CA ARG A 55 -5.86 9.40 6.28
C ARG A 55 -5.38 8.00 5.92
N THR A 56 -6.14 6.97 6.27
CA THR A 56 -5.79 5.57 5.99
C THR A 56 -5.76 5.30 4.48
N LEU A 57 -6.74 5.80 3.72
CA LEU A 57 -6.77 5.64 2.26
C LEU A 57 -5.55 6.27 1.59
N VAL A 58 -5.20 7.51 1.96
CA VAL A 58 -4.02 8.21 1.42
C VAL A 58 -2.74 7.48 1.81
N PHE A 59 -2.61 7.08 3.08
CA PHE A 59 -1.43 6.38 3.58
C PHE A 59 -1.21 5.02 2.90
N THR A 60 -2.26 4.21 2.83
CA THR A 60 -2.21 2.88 2.21
C THR A 60 -1.99 2.96 0.70
N PHE A 61 -2.52 3.99 0.02
CA PHE A 61 -2.20 4.27 -1.37
C PHE A 61 -0.69 4.52 -1.58
N VAL A 62 -0.09 5.41 -0.79
CA VAL A 62 1.35 5.71 -0.87
C VAL A 62 2.21 4.48 -0.56
N LEU A 63 1.90 3.75 0.52
CA LEU A 63 2.57 2.48 0.81
C LEU A 63 2.41 1.48 -0.33
N GLY A 64 1.23 1.45 -0.95
CA GLY A 64 0.92 0.59 -2.07
C GLY A 64 1.79 0.87 -3.29
N LEU A 65 2.03 2.14 -3.60
CA LEU A 65 2.94 2.57 -4.66
C LEU A 65 4.38 2.15 -4.37
N ILE A 66 4.87 2.38 -3.15
CA ILE A 66 6.24 2.02 -2.74
C ILE A 66 6.43 0.50 -2.81
N ALA A 67 5.51 -0.27 -2.22
CA ALA A 67 5.53 -1.72 -2.21
C ALA A 67 5.50 -2.30 -3.64
N GLY A 68 4.61 -1.79 -4.49
CA GLY A 68 4.48 -2.26 -5.87
C GLY A 68 5.70 -1.89 -6.73
N TYR A 69 6.24 -0.68 -6.56
CA TYR A 69 7.42 -0.25 -7.29
C TYR A 69 8.63 -1.16 -6.99
N TYR A 70 8.91 -1.42 -5.72
CA TYR A 70 10.07 -2.24 -5.35
C TYR A 70 9.87 -3.72 -5.64
N GLN A 71 8.65 -4.25 -5.47
CA GLN A 71 8.34 -5.60 -5.93
C GLN A 71 8.57 -5.74 -7.44
N GLU A 72 8.07 -4.80 -8.25
CA GLU A 72 8.20 -4.87 -9.70
C GLU A 72 9.65 -4.67 -10.19
N LYS A 73 10.42 -3.83 -9.49
CA LYS A 73 11.82 -3.54 -9.79
C LYS A 73 12.73 -4.75 -9.53
N TYR A 74 12.49 -5.46 -8.44
CA TYR A 74 13.34 -6.56 -7.99
C TYR A 74 12.72 -7.95 -8.23
N ASP A 75 11.52 -8.00 -8.82
CA ASP A 75 10.69 -9.19 -8.99
C ASP A 75 10.57 -10.05 -7.72
N ASN A 76 10.44 -9.38 -6.57
CA ASN A 76 10.50 -10.03 -5.26
C ASN A 76 9.41 -9.49 -4.32
N ASN A 77 8.54 -10.40 -3.87
CA ASN A 77 7.44 -10.07 -2.96
C ASN A 77 7.89 -9.67 -1.55
N ALA A 78 9.13 -10.00 -1.15
CA ALA A 78 9.67 -9.62 0.15
C ALA A 78 9.64 -8.10 0.37
N TYR A 79 9.88 -7.30 -0.68
CA TYR A 79 9.79 -5.83 -0.58
C TYR A 79 8.39 -5.35 -0.21
N ALA A 80 7.35 -6.00 -0.74
CA ALA A 80 5.97 -5.65 -0.38
C ALA A 80 5.67 -6.02 1.09
N ILE A 81 6.20 -7.13 1.58
CA ILE A 81 6.07 -7.55 2.99
C ILE A 81 6.77 -6.53 3.89
N PHE A 82 8.03 -6.19 3.62
CA PHE A 82 8.77 -5.23 4.44
C PHE A 82 8.10 -3.86 4.50
N VAL A 83 7.64 -3.34 3.36
CA VAL A 83 6.94 -2.03 3.32
C VAL A 83 5.64 -2.08 4.12
N HIS A 84 4.88 -3.17 4.03
CA HIS A 84 3.64 -3.32 4.80
C HIS A 84 3.90 -3.45 6.30
N MET A 85 4.87 -4.28 6.70
CA MET A 85 5.25 -4.45 8.10
C MET A 85 5.78 -3.15 8.70
N ALA A 86 6.60 -2.40 7.96
CA ALA A 86 7.09 -1.08 8.38
C ALA A 86 5.94 -0.07 8.56
N GLY A 87 4.97 -0.08 7.64
CA GLY A 87 3.76 0.75 7.76
C GLY A 87 2.93 0.45 9.00
N ASN A 88 2.78 -0.83 9.35
CA ASN A 88 2.05 -1.27 10.52
C ASN A 88 2.83 -1.06 11.83
N PHE A 89 4.17 -1.09 11.78
CA PHE A 89 5.03 -0.96 12.96
C PHE A 89 4.72 0.29 13.78
N MET A 90 4.54 1.44 13.11
CA MET A 90 4.16 2.68 13.81
C MET A 90 2.80 2.60 14.51
N GLY A 91 1.84 1.88 13.91
CA GLY A 91 0.55 1.63 14.54
C GLY A 91 0.66 0.73 15.78
N VAL A 92 1.50 -0.31 15.71
CA VAL A 92 1.80 -1.19 16.84
C VAL A 92 2.48 -0.42 17.97
N VAL A 93 3.51 0.38 17.67
CA VAL A 93 4.21 1.22 18.66
C VAL A 93 3.22 2.17 19.34
N ALA A 94 2.36 2.85 18.58
CA ALA A 94 1.36 3.74 19.14
C ALA A 94 0.39 2.99 20.08
N ALA A 95 -0.09 1.81 19.67
CA ALA A 95 -0.97 0.98 20.49
C ALA A 95 -0.31 0.56 21.82
N ILE A 96 0.96 0.12 21.77
CA ILE A 96 1.74 -0.25 22.96
C ILE A 96 1.90 0.96 23.89
N LEU A 97 2.31 2.12 23.37
CA LEU A 97 2.47 3.33 24.18
C LEU A 97 1.16 3.74 24.85
N THR A 98 0.05 3.72 24.11
CA THR A 98 -1.27 4.03 24.70
C THR A 98 -1.68 3.04 25.77
N SER A 99 -1.33 1.75 25.63
CA SER A 99 -1.65 0.73 26.64
C SER A 99 -0.82 0.83 27.92
N LEU A 100 0.39 1.38 27.84
CA LEU A 100 1.29 1.57 28.98
C LEU A 100 1.05 2.90 29.71
N SER A 101 0.38 3.85 29.05
CA SER A 101 -0.01 5.14 29.64
C SER A 101 -1.37 5.12 30.35
N VAL A 102 -2.03 3.96 30.39
CA VAL A 102 -3.21 3.68 31.24
C VAL A 102 -2.71 3.10 32.55
#